data_AF-A0A9W6WPD6-F1
#
_entry.id   AF-A0A9W6WPD6-F1
#
_cell.length_a   1.000
_cell.length_b   1.000
_cell.length_c   1.000
_cell.angle_alpha   90.00
_cell.angle_beta   90.00
_cell.angle_gamma   90.00
#
_symmetry.space_group_name_H-M   'P 1'
#
loop_
_entity.id
_entity.type
_entity.pdbx_description
1 polymer ?
#
loop_
_entity_poly.entity_id
_entity_poly.type
_entity_poly.pdbx_seq_one_letter_code
_entity_poly.pdbx_strand_id
1 'polypeptide(L)'
;MRKAQLVDVVRSLLPRDIPWPDSQCDSRLKDGKTVLMLVTKVEDYRLALKLIDFVCPLTMYFWARDSRGRHVIMDACDHGVHPAVLRRLIKWARKYSLKVVAPMSSQDKLGLDAVELAIRGGHGELVSCLLEQRNPASYDHLLCVHSPLKVLELAIESGNESCVETILTNKRVVNDLQPGRVERLNLIARWTQRQTPTKRLYNLFTCVGAAVRCSMVRVVETIYRLNPEETHKAVWYAVNKLTSQPCPSSPRGVSVEFRQMANSYLPDKLWPELSVIVLVRHWEVLSRNESRRSRIRCLWRRGRRDWEAIAAHPWTTLPTEIMRMILNFLIPSKTSEMKKMMFLAEF
;
A
#
# COMPACT_ATOMS: atom_id res chain seq x y z
N MET A 1 19.98 -16.99 -31.59
CA MET A 1 18.98 -17.71 -32.41
C MET A 1 18.87 -17.00 -33.73
N ARG A 2 18.87 -17.75 -34.83
CA ARG A 2 18.68 -17.19 -36.18
C ARG A 2 17.20 -16.88 -36.41
N LYS A 3 16.90 -15.98 -37.37
CA LYS A 3 15.51 -15.57 -37.70
C LYS A 3 14.59 -16.77 -38.00
N ALA A 4 15.06 -17.75 -38.77
CA ALA A 4 14.31 -18.96 -39.10
C ALA A 4 13.86 -19.75 -37.85
N GLN A 5 14.76 -19.93 -36.88
CA GLN A 5 14.44 -20.61 -35.62
C GLN A 5 13.36 -19.87 -34.80
N LEU A 6 13.37 -18.54 -34.83
CA LEU A 6 12.33 -17.75 -34.14
C LEU A 6 10.98 -17.89 -34.85
N VAL A 7 10.97 -17.94 -36.19
CA VAL A 7 9.74 -18.21 -36.97
C VAL A 7 9.19 -19.59 -36.65
N ASP A 8 10.03 -20.62 -36.61
CA ASP A 8 9.60 -21.99 -36.29
C ASP A 8 9.00 -22.08 -34.88
N VAL A 9 9.61 -21.41 -33.90
CA VAL A 9 9.07 -21.31 -32.55
C VAL A 9 7.71 -20.60 -32.54
N VAL A 10 7.57 -19.44 -33.22
CA VAL A 10 6.27 -18.76 -33.29
C VAL A 10 5.22 -19.64 -33.96
N ARG A 11 5.55 -20.32 -35.06
CA ARG A 11 4.65 -21.25 -35.75
C ARG A 11 4.23 -22.42 -34.86
N SER A 12 5.13 -22.93 -34.02
CA SER A 12 4.80 -24.00 -33.06
C SER A 12 3.79 -23.56 -31.99
N LEU A 13 3.71 -22.25 -31.70
CA LEU A 13 2.75 -21.67 -30.76
C LEU A 13 1.39 -21.35 -31.41
N LEU A 14 1.31 -21.36 -32.74
CA LEU A 14 0.12 -21.03 -33.49
C LEU A 14 -0.66 -22.30 -33.88
N PRO A 15 -1.99 -22.21 -34.06
CA PRO A 15 -2.75 -23.24 -34.75
C PRO A 15 -2.14 -23.53 -36.14
N ARG A 16 -2.14 -24.81 -36.54
CA ARG A 16 -1.46 -25.31 -37.76
C ARG A 16 -1.90 -24.62 -39.04
N ASP A 17 -3.09 -24.05 -39.05
CA ASP A 17 -3.74 -23.48 -40.23
C ASP A 17 -3.45 -21.98 -40.41
N ILE A 18 -2.61 -21.39 -39.56
CA ILE A 18 -2.32 -19.94 -39.57
C ILE A 18 -0.98 -19.67 -40.27
N PRO A 19 -0.99 -19.15 -41.52
CA PRO A 19 0.22 -18.82 -42.24
C PRO A 19 0.87 -17.54 -41.69
N TRP A 20 1.84 -17.68 -40.79
CA TRP A 20 2.62 -16.56 -40.24
C TRP A 20 4.11 -16.67 -40.66
N PRO A 21 4.79 -15.58 -41.03
CA PRO A 21 4.37 -14.16 -41.06
C PRO A 21 3.80 -13.67 -42.40
N ASP A 22 3.62 -14.56 -43.39
CA ASP A 22 3.39 -14.18 -44.80
C ASP A 22 1.96 -13.72 -45.10
N SER A 23 0.97 -14.03 -44.25
CA SER A 23 -0.33 -13.33 -44.28
C SER A 23 -0.15 -11.95 -43.65
N GLN A 24 -0.58 -10.87 -44.32
CA GLN A 24 -0.70 -9.54 -43.70
C GLN A 24 -1.25 -9.68 -42.28
N CYS A 25 -0.49 -9.15 -41.31
CA CYS A 25 -0.48 -9.46 -39.88
C CYS A 25 -1.77 -9.15 -39.10
N ASP A 26 -2.90 -9.72 -39.53
CA ASP A 26 -4.24 -9.47 -38.98
C ASP A 26 -5.03 -10.76 -38.71
N SER A 27 -4.38 -11.93 -38.75
CA SER A 27 -4.98 -13.17 -38.27
C SER A 27 -5.14 -13.12 -36.75
N ARG A 28 -6.19 -12.42 -36.31
CA ARG A 28 -6.74 -12.55 -34.96
C ARG A 28 -6.98 -14.03 -34.73
N LEU A 29 -6.29 -14.55 -33.74
CA LEU A 29 -6.45 -15.94 -33.33
C LEU A 29 -7.85 -16.12 -32.75
N LYS A 30 -8.19 -17.37 -32.45
CA LYS A 30 -9.38 -17.68 -31.67
C LYS A 30 -9.44 -16.78 -30.42
N ASP A 31 -10.63 -16.30 -30.11
CA ASP A 31 -10.90 -15.35 -29.02
C ASP A 31 -10.28 -13.96 -29.20
N GLY A 32 -9.89 -13.58 -30.42
CA GLY A 32 -9.32 -12.26 -30.71
C GLY A 32 -7.88 -12.07 -30.22
N LYS A 33 -7.22 -13.14 -29.78
CA LYS A 33 -5.83 -13.08 -29.31
C LYS A 33 -4.88 -12.71 -30.45
N THR A 34 -3.80 -12.03 -30.11
CA THR A 34 -2.72 -11.72 -31.05
C THR A 34 -1.54 -12.65 -30.87
N VAL A 35 -0.71 -12.79 -31.90
CA VAL A 35 0.57 -13.52 -31.81
C VAL A 35 1.44 -12.96 -30.68
N LEU A 36 1.39 -11.64 -30.47
CA LEU A 36 2.15 -10.98 -29.41
C LEU A 36 1.70 -11.43 -28.00
N MET A 37 0.40 -11.64 -27.77
CA MET A 37 -0.13 -12.19 -26.51
C MET A 37 0.28 -13.65 -26.26
N LEU A 38 0.54 -14.43 -27.33
CA LEU A 38 1.02 -15.79 -27.17
C LEU A 38 2.48 -15.84 -26.77
N VAL A 39 3.34 -15.09 -27.48
CA VAL A 39 4.79 -15.13 -27.24
C VAL A 39 5.17 -14.56 -25.87
N THR A 40 4.32 -13.72 -25.27
CA THR A 40 4.52 -13.21 -23.90
C THR A 40 4.33 -14.28 -22.82
N LYS A 41 3.66 -15.39 -23.14
CA LYS A 41 3.36 -16.49 -22.21
C LYS A 41 4.34 -17.66 -22.29
N VAL A 42 5.38 -17.54 -23.11
CA VAL A 42 6.45 -18.54 -23.17
C VAL A 42 7.15 -18.61 -21.82
N GLU A 43 7.26 -19.82 -21.25
CA GLU A 43 7.78 -20.06 -19.90
C GLU A 43 9.22 -19.52 -19.72
N ASP A 44 10.09 -19.76 -20.70
CA ASP A 44 11.42 -19.13 -20.71
C ASP A 44 11.31 -17.65 -21.07
N TYR A 45 11.38 -16.80 -20.04
CA TYR A 45 11.33 -15.35 -20.21
C TYR A 45 12.43 -14.82 -21.15
N ARG A 46 13.60 -15.47 -21.25
CA ARG A 46 14.68 -15.04 -22.16
C ARG A 46 14.31 -15.30 -23.61
N LEU A 47 13.64 -16.42 -23.88
CA LEU A 47 13.07 -16.72 -25.19
C LEU A 47 11.91 -15.77 -25.50
N ALA A 48 10.99 -15.55 -24.55
CA ALA A 48 9.88 -14.60 -24.68
C ALA A 48 10.39 -13.21 -25.08
N LEU A 49 11.47 -12.71 -24.45
CA LEU A 49 12.09 -11.43 -24.81
C LEU A 49 12.56 -11.37 -26.27
N LYS A 50 13.21 -12.43 -26.76
CA LYS A 50 13.67 -12.51 -28.16
C LYS A 50 12.50 -12.57 -29.13
N LEU A 51 11.46 -13.34 -28.78
CA LEU A 51 10.25 -13.45 -29.60
C LEU A 51 9.49 -12.13 -29.65
N ILE A 52 9.38 -11.40 -28.55
CA ILE A 52 8.75 -10.07 -28.51
C ILE A 52 9.49 -9.09 -29.42
N ASP A 53 10.82 -9.02 -29.33
CA ASP A 53 11.60 -8.14 -30.22
C ASP A 53 11.49 -8.53 -31.69
N PHE A 54 11.24 -9.81 -31.97
CA PHE A 54 11.05 -10.32 -33.32
C PHE A 54 9.64 -10.07 -33.87
N VAL A 55 8.61 -10.26 -33.03
CA VAL A 55 7.20 -10.16 -33.41
C VAL A 55 6.72 -8.71 -33.40
N CYS A 56 7.14 -7.88 -32.44
CA CYS A 56 6.67 -6.48 -32.33
C CYS A 56 6.82 -5.67 -33.64
N PRO A 57 7.97 -5.67 -34.34
CA PRO A 57 8.09 -4.96 -35.62
C PRO A 57 7.09 -5.41 -36.69
N LEU A 58 6.63 -6.66 -36.61
CA LEU A 58 5.68 -7.26 -37.55
C LEU A 58 4.23 -7.01 -37.12
N THR A 59 3.99 -6.61 -35.87
CA THR A 59 2.64 -6.30 -35.39
C THR A 59 2.17 -4.93 -35.85
N MET A 60 1.04 -4.88 -36.56
CA MET A 60 0.39 -3.62 -36.96
C MET A 60 -0.36 -2.94 -35.80
N TYR A 61 -0.91 -3.72 -34.85
CA TYR A 61 -1.73 -3.21 -33.75
C TYR A 61 -1.25 -3.71 -32.38
N PHE A 62 -0.26 -3.03 -31.78
CA PHE A 62 0.24 -3.34 -30.44
C PHE A 62 -0.87 -3.30 -29.36
N TRP A 63 -1.83 -2.39 -29.51
CA TRP A 63 -2.96 -2.18 -28.61
C TRP A 63 -4.21 -2.97 -28.98
N ALA A 64 -4.12 -3.94 -29.91
CA ALA A 64 -5.23 -4.82 -30.24
C ALA A 64 -5.73 -5.55 -28.99
N ARG A 65 -7.06 -5.69 -28.91
CA ARG A 65 -7.74 -6.29 -27.76
C ARG A 65 -8.32 -7.65 -28.13
N ASP A 66 -8.22 -8.57 -27.18
CA ASP A 66 -8.86 -9.86 -27.26
C ASP A 66 -10.38 -9.75 -27.01
N SER A 67 -11.07 -10.89 -27.04
CA SER A 67 -12.50 -11.02 -26.74
C SER A 67 -12.88 -10.60 -25.33
N ARG A 68 -11.94 -10.53 -24.38
CA ARG A 68 -12.15 -10.00 -23.02
C ARG A 68 -11.95 -8.48 -22.95
N GLY A 69 -11.52 -7.85 -24.04
CA GLY A 69 -11.22 -6.43 -24.09
C GLY A 69 -9.82 -6.08 -23.57
N ARG A 70 -8.93 -7.07 -23.43
CA ARG A 70 -7.58 -6.92 -22.88
C ARG A 70 -6.57 -6.75 -24.00
N HIS A 71 -5.67 -5.79 -23.86
CA HIS A 71 -4.49 -5.67 -24.74
C HIS A 71 -3.32 -6.49 -24.19
N VAL A 72 -2.21 -6.61 -24.95
CA VAL A 72 -1.07 -7.48 -24.60
C VAL A 72 -0.53 -7.29 -23.19
N ILE A 73 -0.42 -6.04 -22.72
CA ILE A 73 0.06 -5.76 -21.36
C ILE A 73 -0.94 -6.22 -20.28
N MET A 74 -2.24 -6.02 -20.49
CA MET A 74 -3.27 -6.53 -19.56
C MET A 74 -3.27 -8.05 -19.51
N ASP A 75 -3.17 -8.71 -20.66
CA ASP A 75 -3.09 -10.16 -20.76
C ASP A 75 -1.82 -10.69 -20.07
N ALA A 76 -0.68 -10.03 -20.24
CA ALA A 76 0.57 -10.33 -19.54
C ALA A 76 0.45 -10.16 -18.00
N CYS A 77 -0.26 -9.13 -17.54
CA CYS A 77 -0.52 -8.90 -16.12
C CYS A 77 -1.45 -9.95 -15.52
N ASP A 78 -2.51 -10.32 -16.23
CA ASP A 78 -3.47 -11.35 -15.80
C ASP A 78 -2.80 -12.73 -15.63
N HIS A 79 -1.86 -13.07 -16.51
CA HIS A 79 -1.16 -14.36 -16.48
C HIS A 79 0.11 -14.37 -15.60
N GLY A 80 0.53 -13.23 -15.06
CA GLY A 80 1.72 -13.19 -14.19
C GLY A 80 3.03 -13.46 -14.91
N VAL A 81 3.24 -12.88 -16.10
CA VAL A 81 4.50 -13.05 -16.83
C VAL A 81 5.69 -12.52 -16.02
N HIS A 82 6.91 -12.91 -16.41
CA HIS A 82 8.11 -12.40 -15.77
C HIS A 82 8.26 -10.85 -15.91
N PRO A 83 8.69 -10.10 -14.88
CA PRO A 83 8.82 -8.63 -14.92
C PRO A 83 9.64 -8.07 -16.09
N ALA A 84 10.68 -8.79 -16.52
CA ALA A 84 11.47 -8.42 -17.68
C ALA A 84 10.65 -8.39 -18.98
N VAL A 85 9.69 -9.31 -19.14
CA VAL A 85 8.76 -9.36 -20.28
C VAL A 85 7.86 -8.13 -20.26
N LEU A 86 7.27 -7.80 -19.11
CA LEU A 86 6.44 -6.60 -18.96
C LEU A 86 7.23 -5.33 -19.28
N ARG A 87 8.45 -5.18 -18.72
CA ARG A 87 9.34 -4.04 -19.01
C ARG A 87 9.67 -3.93 -20.50
N ARG A 88 9.81 -5.07 -21.19
CA ARG A 88 10.04 -5.10 -22.63
C ARG A 88 8.81 -4.65 -23.42
N LEU A 89 7.62 -5.12 -23.05
CA LEU A 89 6.37 -4.66 -23.66
C LEU A 89 6.18 -3.16 -23.47
N ILE A 90 6.43 -2.62 -22.28
CA ILE A 90 6.36 -1.18 -22.01
C ILE A 90 7.35 -0.40 -22.89
N LYS A 91 8.56 -0.92 -23.10
CA LYS A 91 9.55 -0.30 -24.01
C LYS A 91 8.99 -0.21 -25.44
N TRP A 92 8.31 -1.25 -25.92
CA TRP A 92 7.66 -1.23 -27.23
C TRP A 92 6.43 -0.33 -27.26
N ALA A 93 5.58 -0.37 -26.24
CA ALA A 93 4.40 0.48 -26.10
C ALA A 93 4.72 1.98 -26.27
N ARG A 94 5.84 2.44 -25.70
CA ARG A 94 6.34 3.81 -25.83
C ARG A 94 6.76 4.21 -27.25
N LYS A 95 7.06 3.24 -28.13
CA LYS A 95 7.30 3.51 -29.55
C LYS A 95 6.00 3.72 -30.33
N TYR A 96 4.93 3.06 -29.91
CA TYR A 96 3.62 3.12 -30.57
C TYR A 96 2.72 4.24 -30.03
N SER A 97 3.01 4.79 -28.84
CA SER A 97 2.27 5.92 -28.28
C SER A 97 3.15 6.76 -27.38
N LEU A 98 3.10 8.08 -27.56
CA LEU A 98 3.78 9.06 -26.70
C LEU A 98 3.15 9.09 -25.29
N LYS A 99 1.82 8.91 -25.19
CA LYS A 99 1.05 8.91 -23.93
C LYS A 99 0.58 7.50 -23.59
N VAL A 100 1.51 6.65 -23.14
CA VAL A 100 1.24 5.24 -22.80
C VAL A 100 0.20 5.06 -21.69
N VAL A 101 0.03 6.05 -20.80
CA VAL A 101 -0.99 6.02 -19.72
C VAL A 101 -2.40 5.81 -20.28
N ALA A 102 -2.77 6.50 -21.35
CA ALA A 102 -4.14 6.51 -21.85
C ALA A 102 -4.62 5.12 -22.32
N PRO A 103 -3.88 4.37 -23.15
CA PRO A 103 -4.26 3.00 -23.45
C PRO A 103 -4.10 2.08 -22.24
N MET A 104 -3.13 2.30 -21.35
CA MET A 104 -2.93 1.49 -20.13
C MET A 104 -4.04 1.62 -19.09
N SER A 105 -4.72 2.77 -19.02
CA SER A 105 -5.85 3.01 -18.12
C SER A 105 -7.16 2.45 -18.66
N SER A 106 -7.13 1.81 -19.82
CA SER A 106 -8.29 1.15 -20.36
C SER A 106 -8.67 -0.07 -19.53
N GLN A 107 -9.96 -0.23 -19.32
CA GLN A 107 -10.51 -1.38 -18.62
C GLN A 107 -10.91 -2.50 -19.59
N ASP A 108 -10.89 -3.72 -19.08
CA ASP A 108 -11.45 -4.89 -19.75
C ASP A 108 -12.97 -4.93 -19.60
N LYS A 109 -13.62 -5.98 -20.13
CA LYS A 109 -15.08 -6.15 -20.03
C LYS A 109 -15.60 -6.27 -18.60
N LEU A 110 -14.73 -6.57 -17.63
CA LEU A 110 -15.08 -6.64 -16.20
C LEU A 110 -14.79 -5.33 -15.47
N GLY A 111 -14.38 -4.29 -16.18
CA GLY A 111 -14.01 -3.01 -15.57
C GLY A 111 -12.63 -3.01 -14.92
N LEU A 112 -11.77 -4.01 -15.20
CA LEU A 112 -10.45 -4.14 -14.59
C LEU A 112 -9.36 -3.62 -15.52
N ASP A 113 -8.43 -2.83 -14.99
CA ASP A 113 -7.24 -2.42 -15.73
C ASP A 113 -6.02 -3.35 -15.52
N ALA A 114 -4.89 -3.03 -16.15
CA ALA A 114 -3.69 -3.86 -16.08
C ALA A 114 -3.14 -4.04 -14.65
N VAL A 115 -3.32 -3.05 -13.77
CA VAL A 115 -2.85 -3.11 -12.37
C VAL A 115 -3.80 -3.97 -11.54
N GLU A 116 -5.11 -3.76 -11.70
CA GLU A 116 -6.13 -4.53 -10.98
C GLU A 116 -6.09 -6.02 -11.38
N LEU A 117 -5.81 -6.33 -12.64
CA LEU A 117 -5.58 -7.70 -13.10
C LEU A 117 -4.36 -8.34 -12.46
N ALA A 118 -3.24 -7.62 -12.38
CA ALA A 118 -2.03 -8.12 -11.72
C ALA A 118 -2.26 -8.35 -10.22
N ILE A 119 -2.97 -7.43 -9.54
CA ILE A 119 -3.32 -7.58 -8.12
C ILE A 119 -4.20 -8.82 -7.91
N ARG A 120 -5.26 -8.97 -8.71
CA ARG A 120 -6.18 -10.11 -8.61
C ARG A 120 -5.48 -11.45 -8.85
N GLY A 121 -4.48 -11.47 -9.72
CA GLY A 121 -3.62 -12.63 -9.97
C GLY A 121 -2.55 -12.87 -8.89
N GLY A 122 -2.34 -11.93 -7.95
CA GLY A 122 -1.30 -12.03 -6.94
C GLY A 122 0.11 -11.63 -7.40
N HIS A 123 0.22 -10.96 -8.54
CA HIS A 123 1.48 -10.69 -9.24
C HIS A 123 2.15 -9.40 -8.76
N GLY A 124 2.54 -9.35 -7.48
CA GLY A 124 3.07 -8.15 -6.83
C GLY A 124 4.30 -7.52 -7.48
N GLU A 125 5.17 -8.32 -8.10
CA GLU A 125 6.33 -7.83 -8.85
C GLU A 125 5.93 -7.06 -10.11
N LEU A 126 4.87 -7.51 -10.79
CA LEU A 126 4.31 -6.80 -11.95
C LEU A 126 3.65 -5.50 -11.54
N VAL A 127 2.89 -5.51 -10.45
CA VAL A 127 2.31 -4.30 -9.86
C VAL A 127 3.42 -3.29 -9.52
N SER A 128 4.51 -3.76 -8.91
CA SER A 128 5.67 -2.93 -8.60
C SER A 128 6.31 -2.32 -9.85
N CYS A 129 6.45 -3.10 -10.92
CA CYS A 129 6.94 -2.59 -12.21
C CYS A 129 6.02 -1.55 -12.85
N LEU A 130 4.69 -1.66 -12.70
CA LEU A 130 3.73 -0.68 -13.20
C LEU A 130 3.72 0.61 -12.36
N LEU A 131 4.04 0.51 -11.07
CA LEU A 131 4.21 1.67 -10.19
C LEU A 131 5.54 2.41 -10.45
N GLU A 132 6.58 1.72 -10.91
CA GLU A 132 7.91 2.32 -11.15
C GLU A 132 7.87 3.45 -12.19
N GLN A 133 8.31 4.64 -11.78
CA GLN A 133 8.64 5.73 -12.70
C GLN A 133 10.09 5.59 -13.15
N ARG A 134 10.32 5.59 -14.46
CA ARG A 134 11.69 5.55 -15.00
C ARG A 134 12.39 6.91 -14.93
N ASN A 135 11.65 8.01 -14.79
CA ASN A 135 12.19 9.36 -14.62
C ASN A 135 11.22 10.21 -13.77
N PRO A 136 11.64 10.69 -12.58
CA PRO A 136 10.79 11.51 -11.71
C PRO A 136 10.51 12.92 -12.24
N ALA A 137 11.22 13.38 -13.28
CA ALA A 137 11.09 14.73 -13.83
C ALA A 137 10.05 14.87 -14.95
N SER A 138 9.41 13.78 -15.41
CA SER A 138 8.46 13.82 -16.53
C SER A 138 7.15 13.10 -16.18
N TYR A 139 6.05 13.86 -16.17
CA TYR A 139 4.69 13.37 -15.98
C TYR A 139 4.22 12.47 -17.15
N ASP A 140 4.87 12.57 -18.32
CA ASP A 140 4.53 11.78 -19.52
C ASP A 140 4.96 10.31 -19.45
N HIS A 141 5.59 9.88 -18.34
CA HIS A 141 6.10 8.52 -18.17
C HIS A 141 5.35 7.66 -17.17
N LEU A 142 4.22 8.15 -16.64
CA LEU A 142 3.32 7.33 -15.84
C LEU A 142 2.88 6.10 -16.65
N LEU A 143 2.73 4.96 -15.97
CA LEU A 143 2.20 3.72 -16.55
C LEU A 143 0.87 3.32 -15.91
N CYS A 144 0.54 3.95 -14.79
CA CYS A 144 -0.59 3.68 -13.93
C CYS A 144 -1.23 5.01 -13.54
N VAL A 145 -2.56 5.08 -13.62
CA VAL A 145 -3.36 6.24 -13.20
C VAL A 145 -3.62 6.22 -11.69
N HIS A 146 -3.59 5.03 -11.07
CA HIS A 146 -3.83 4.88 -9.64
C HIS A 146 -2.70 5.48 -8.80
N SER A 147 -3.07 6.09 -7.68
CA SER A 147 -2.09 6.48 -6.66
C SER A 147 -1.45 5.23 -6.02
N PRO A 148 -0.20 5.31 -5.53
CA PRO A 148 0.44 4.17 -4.85
C PRO A 148 -0.39 3.62 -3.68
N LEU A 149 -1.05 4.49 -2.91
CA LEU A 149 -1.91 4.07 -1.80
C LEU A 149 -3.20 3.38 -2.26
N LYS A 150 -3.79 3.79 -3.40
CA LYS A 150 -4.91 3.05 -4.00
C LYS A 150 -4.49 1.63 -4.38
N VAL A 151 -3.33 1.49 -5.01
CA VAL A 151 -2.79 0.18 -5.40
C VAL A 151 -2.51 -0.70 -4.18
N LEU A 152 -1.97 -0.12 -3.10
CA LEU A 152 -1.76 -0.84 -1.85
C LEU A 152 -3.08 -1.31 -1.20
N GLU A 153 -4.09 -0.44 -1.12
CA GLU A 153 -5.40 -0.81 -0.55
C GLU A 153 -6.06 -1.93 -1.37
N LEU A 154 -6.06 -1.82 -2.71
CA LEU A 154 -6.60 -2.87 -3.59
C LEU A 154 -5.87 -4.21 -3.40
N ALA A 155 -4.54 -4.17 -3.23
CA ALA A 155 -3.76 -5.37 -2.97
C ALA A 155 -4.11 -6.01 -1.62
N ILE A 156 -4.34 -5.20 -0.59
CA ILE A 156 -4.79 -5.67 0.73
C ILE A 156 -6.20 -6.29 0.62
N GLU A 157 -7.12 -5.62 -0.06
CA GLU A 157 -8.49 -6.11 -0.29
C GLU A 157 -8.52 -7.40 -1.12
N SER A 158 -7.48 -7.67 -1.94
CA SER A 158 -7.36 -8.93 -2.69
C SER A 158 -7.10 -10.16 -1.82
N GLY A 159 -6.63 -9.98 -0.57
CA GLY A 159 -6.29 -11.08 0.33
C GLY A 159 -4.91 -11.71 0.11
N ASN A 160 -4.14 -11.29 -0.91
CA ASN A 160 -2.84 -11.87 -1.21
C ASN A 160 -1.70 -11.16 -0.47
N GLU A 161 -1.31 -11.68 0.69
CA GLU A 161 -0.26 -11.07 1.53
C GLU A 161 1.10 -10.96 0.83
N SER A 162 1.51 -11.96 0.03
CA SER A 162 2.79 -11.92 -0.68
C SER A 162 2.83 -10.79 -1.73
N CYS A 163 1.71 -10.56 -2.42
CA CYS A 163 1.54 -9.43 -3.33
C CYS A 163 1.69 -8.10 -2.58
N VAL A 164 1.03 -7.97 -1.43
CA VAL A 164 1.08 -6.76 -0.58
C VAL A 164 2.50 -6.51 -0.07
N GLU A 165 3.18 -7.54 0.45
CA GLU A 165 4.57 -7.45 0.92
C GLU A 165 5.49 -6.98 -0.21
N THR A 166 5.34 -7.53 -1.41
CA THR A 166 6.11 -7.09 -2.59
C THR A 166 5.85 -5.61 -2.89
N ILE A 167 4.60 -5.17 -2.89
CA ILE A 167 4.22 -3.77 -3.12
C ILE A 167 4.77 -2.84 -2.01
N LEU A 168 4.83 -3.29 -0.77
CA LEU A 168 5.42 -2.54 0.35
C LEU A 168 6.94 -2.39 0.26
N THR A 169 7.62 -3.15 -0.61
CA THR A 169 9.03 -2.89 -0.94
C THR A 169 9.21 -1.80 -2.01
N ASN A 170 8.13 -1.40 -2.69
CA ASN A 170 8.21 -0.41 -3.76
C ASN A 170 8.53 0.98 -3.21
N LYS A 171 9.60 1.61 -3.73
CA LYS A 171 10.09 2.91 -3.25
C LYS A 171 9.05 4.02 -3.25
N ARG A 172 8.11 4.03 -4.21
CA ARG A 172 7.05 5.06 -4.25
C ARG A 172 6.02 4.84 -3.16
N VAL A 173 5.60 3.59 -2.96
CA VAL A 173 4.67 3.23 -1.87
C VAL A 173 5.31 3.57 -0.53
N VAL A 174 6.55 3.14 -0.31
CA VAL A 174 7.31 3.45 0.91
C VAL A 174 7.42 4.96 1.13
N ASN A 175 7.77 5.73 0.09
CA ASN A 175 7.87 7.19 0.18
C ASN A 175 6.53 7.84 0.54
N ASP A 176 5.42 7.36 -0.02
CA ASP A 176 4.08 7.88 0.27
C ASP A 176 3.58 7.48 1.67
N LEU A 177 4.17 6.45 2.28
CA LEU A 177 3.90 6.02 3.66
C LEU A 177 4.79 6.72 4.71
N GLN A 178 5.86 7.40 4.32
CA GLN A 178 6.76 8.07 5.27
C GLN A 178 6.06 9.17 6.10
N PRO A 179 6.50 9.42 7.34
CA PRO A 179 6.05 10.56 8.15
C PRO A 179 6.19 11.89 7.39
N GLY A 180 5.27 12.84 7.61
CA GLY A 180 5.20 14.12 6.89
C GLY A 180 4.70 14.03 5.44
N ARG A 181 5.09 13.00 4.67
CA ARG A 181 4.50 12.72 3.35
C ARG A 181 3.04 12.30 3.47
N VAL A 182 2.75 11.39 4.40
CA VAL A 182 1.37 10.97 4.71
C VAL A 182 0.51 12.17 5.12
N GLU A 183 1.01 13.05 5.99
CA GLU A 183 0.28 14.25 6.43
C GLU A 183 -0.06 15.17 5.26
N ARG A 184 0.91 15.39 4.36
CA ARG A 184 0.70 16.18 3.15
C ARG A 184 -0.29 15.52 2.20
N LEU A 185 -0.21 14.21 2.00
CA LEU A 185 -1.15 13.46 1.16
C LEU A 185 -2.56 13.48 1.75
N ASN A 186 -2.70 13.36 3.06
CA ASN A 186 -3.98 13.51 3.77
C ASN A 186 -4.56 14.92 3.58
N LEU A 187 -3.74 15.98 3.64
CA LEU A 187 -4.17 17.35 3.32
C LEU A 187 -4.69 17.49 1.88
N ILE A 188 -3.98 16.92 0.90
CA ILE A 188 -4.37 16.97 -0.52
C ILE A 188 -5.65 16.17 -0.76
N ALA A 189 -5.74 14.97 -0.18
CA ALA A 189 -6.93 14.11 -0.22
C ALA A 189 -8.16 14.87 0.27
N ARG A 190 -8.05 15.54 1.43
CA ARG A 190 -9.12 16.39 2.00
C ARG A 190 -9.57 17.51 1.07
N TRP A 191 -8.62 18.24 0.51
CA TRP A 191 -8.94 19.31 -0.43
C TRP A 191 -9.67 18.78 -1.66
N THR A 192 -9.24 17.61 -2.17
CA THR A 192 -9.88 16.93 -3.30
C THR A 192 -11.31 16.46 -2.97
N GLN A 193 -11.53 15.94 -1.76
CA GLN A 193 -12.86 15.49 -1.32
C GLN A 193 -13.85 16.65 -1.15
N ARG A 194 -13.39 17.81 -0.67
CA ARG A 194 -14.22 19.03 -0.62
C ARG A 194 -14.70 19.47 -2.00
N GLN A 195 -13.87 19.26 -3.02
CA GLN A 195 -14.25 19.57 -4.41
C GLN A 195 -15.11 18.47 -5.04
N THR A 196 -14.87 17.21 -4.67
CA THR A 196 -15.53 16.04 -5.25
C THR A 196 -15.91 15.05 -4.14
N PRO A 197 -17.04 15.27 -3.44
CA PRO A 197 -17.39 14.50 -2.24
C PRO A 197 -17.68 13.02 -2.51
N THR A 198 -17.99 12.66 -3.76
CA THR A 198 -18.23 11.27 -4.18
C THR A 198 -16.93 10.50 -4.48
N LYS A 199 -15.77 11.17 -4.52
CA LYS A 199 -14.51 10.53 -4.84
C LYS A 199 -13.94 9.82 -3.61
N ARG A 200 -13.82 8.48 -3.68
CA ARG A 200 -13.19 7.68 -2.62
C ARG A 200 -11.75 8.16 -2.38
N LEU A 201 -11.43 8.36 -1.10
CA LEU A 201 -10.08 8.67 -0.65
C LEU A 201 -9.22 7.42 -0.55
N TYR A 202 -7.93 7.61 -0.82
CA TYR A 202 -6.91 6.58 -0.66
C TYR A 202 -5.77 7.19 0.16
N ASN A 203 -5.67 6.77 1.42
CA ASN A 203 -4.70 7.24 2.39
C ASN A 203 -4.21 6.10 3.32
N LEU A 204 -3.28 6.41 4.23
CA LEU A 204 -2.76 5.43 5.18
C LEU A 204 -3.86 4.80 6.04
N PHE A 205 -4.85 5.59 6.50
CA PHE A 205 -5.96 5.10 7.30
C PHE A 205 -6.82 4.08 6.55
N THR A 206 -7.11 4.31 5.27
CA THR A 206 -7.84 3.35 4.42
C THR A 206 -7.04 2.06 4.19
N CYS A 207 -5.73 2.15 3.96
CA CYS A 207 -4.86 0.98 3.80
C CYS A 207 -4.80 0.14 5.10
N VAL A 208 -4.55 0.78 6.24
CA VAL A 208 -4.52 0.11 7.55
C VAL A 208 -5.89 -0.45 7.91
N GLY A 209 -6.98 0.29 7.65
CA GLY A 209 -8.33 -0.18 7.85
C GLY A 209 -8.67 -1.42 7.01
N ALA A 210 -8.25 -1.45 5.74
CA ALA A 210 -8.35 -2.64 4.91
C ALA A 210 -7.54 -3.81 5.50
N ALA A 211 -6.30 -3.57 5.95
CA ALA A 211 -5.45 -4.62 6.50
C ALA A 211 -6.01 -5.21 7.80
N VAL A 212 -6.59 -4.36 8.66
CA VAL A 212 -7.28 -4.80 9.89
C VAL A 212 -8.51 -5.64 9.55
N ARG A 213 -9.33 -5.22 8.58
CA ARG A 213 -10.50 -6.01 8.10
C ARG A 213 -10.08 -7.36 7.53
N CYS A 214 -9.00 -7.40 6.76
CA CYS A 214 -8.46 -8.60 6.15
C CYS A 214 -7.62 -9.46 7.13
N SER A 215 -7.48 -9.06 8.40
CA SER A 215 -6.67 -9.76 9.41
C SER A 215 -5.17 -9.89 9.06
N MET A 216 -4.62 -8.96 8.27
CA MET A 216 -3.23 -8.98 7.80
C MET A 216 -2.27 -8.31 8.79
N VAL A 217 -1.95 -8.99 9.90
CA VAL A 217 -1.13 -8.41 10.99
C VAL A 217 0.26 -8.00 10.50
N ARG A 218 0.92 -8.84 9.70
CA ARG A 218 2.28 -8.58 9.16
C ARG A 218 2.36 -7.34 8.28
N VAL A 219 1.30 -7.09 7.50
CA VAL A 219 1.18 -5.89 6.66
C VAL A 219 1.12 -4.65 7.55
N VAL A 220 0.28 -4.66 8.59
CA VAL A 220 0.17 -3.54 9.54
C VAL A 220 1.48 -3.32 10.28
N GLU A 221 2.17 -4.38 10.73
CA GLU A 221 3.49 -4.27 11.35
C GLU A 221 4.52 -3.63 10.41
N THR A 222 4.48 -3.99 9.13
CA THR A 222 5.39 -3.43 8.13
C THR A 222 5.12 -1.94 7.92
N ILE A 223 3.84 -1.53 7.80
CA ILE A 223 3.46 -0.12 7.70
C ILE A 223 3.83 0.62 9.00
N TYR A 224 3.66 -0.01 10.16
CA TYR A 224 4.04 0.56 11.47
C TYR A 224 5.54 0.83 11.54
N ARG A 225 6.40 -0.06 11.04
CA ARG A 225 7.85 0.18 10.98
C ARG A 225 8.22 1.37 10.08
N LEU A 226 7.42 1.65 9.05
CA LEU A 226 7.63 2.81 8.18
C LEU A 226 7.12 4.11 8.80
N ASN A 227 5.97 4.06 9.47
CA ASN A 227 5.32 5.21 10.07
C ASN A 227 4.59 4.83 11.37
N PRO A 228 5.30 4.77 12.51
CA PRO A 228 4.73 4.28 13.75
C PRO A 228 3.54 5.11 14.23
N GLU A 229 3.67 6.43 14.22
CA GLU A 229 2.67 7.33 14.82
C GLU A 229 1.34 7.31 14.07
N GLU A 230 1.35 7.47 12.74
CA GLU A 230 0.12 7.48 11.95
C GLU A 230 -0.50 6.08 11.84
N THR A 231 0.32 5.03 11.78
CA THR A 231 -0.19 3.65 11.76
C THR A 231 -0.87 3.30 13.08
N HIS A 232 -0.30 3.72 14.21
CA HIS A 232 -0.90 3.47 15.52
C HIS A 232 -2.28 4.12 15.65
N LYS A 233 -2.38 5.40 15.24
CA LYS A 233 -3.65 6.15 15.14
C LYS A 233 -4.65 5.41 14.25
N ALA A 234 -4.20 4.98 13.07
CA ALA A 234 -5.04 4.30 12.10
C ALA A 234 -5.55 2.93 12.59
N VAL A 235 -4.71 2.15 13.27
CA VAL A 235 -5.12 0.86 13.88
C VAL A 235 -6.14 1.09 14.98
N TRP A 236 -5.89 2.05 15.88
CA TRP A 236 -6.85 2.41 16.93
C TRP A 236 -8.19 2.82 16.32
N TYR A 237 -8.18 3.66 15.28
CA TYR A 237 -9.40 4.09 14.60
C TYR A 237 -10.15 2.90 13.97
N ALA A 238 -9.44 2.06 13.21
CA ALA A 238 -10.03 0.92 12.50
C ALA A 238 -10.69 -0.09 13.46
N VAL A 239 -9.99 -0.47 14.54
CA VAL A 239 -10.50 -1.41 15.55
C VAL A 239 -11.74 -0.86 16.25
N ASN A 240 -11.73 0.42 16.62
CA ASN A 240 -12.87 1.04 17.29
C ASN A 240 -14.06 1.25 16.36
N LYS A 241 -13.83 1.57 15.08
CA LYS A 241 -14.90 1.65 14.08
C LYS A 241 -15.58 0.29 13.89
N LEU A 242 -14.79 -0.79 13.77
CA LEU A 242 -15.32 -2.15 13.64
C LEU A 242 -16.10 -2.63 14.87
N THR A 243 -15.70 -2.19 16.06
CA THR A 243 -16.39 -2.53 17.31
C THR A 243 -17.71 -1.76 17.45
N SER A 244 -17.76 -0.50 17.00
CA SER A 244 -18.95 0.34 17.05
C SER A 244 -19.98 0.05 15.93
N GLN A 245 -19.54 -0.56 14.83
CA GLN A 245 -20.40 -0.96 13.71
C GLN A 245 -20.18 -2.46 13.41
N PRO A 246 -20.86 -3.36 14.13
CA PRO A 246 -20.81 -4.78 13.82
C PRO A 246 -21.44 -5.02 12.44
N CYS A 247 -20.60 -5.16 11.43
CA CYS A 247 -21.03 -5.53 10.09
C CYS A 247 -21.41 -7.02 10.09
N PRO A 248 -22.62 -7.41 9.66
CA PRO A 248 -23.08 -8.80 9.68
C PRO A 248 -22.29 -9.74 8.75
N SER A 249 -21.45 -9.18 7.87
CA SER A 249 -20.61 -9.91 6.92
C SER A 249 -19.14 -10.08 7.35
N SER A 250 -18.75 -9.71 8.58
CA SER A 250 -17.39 -9.97 9.11
C SER A 250 -17.42 -11.19 10.06
N PRO A 251 -16.98 -12.39 9.62
CA PRO A 251 -17.01 -13.59 10.45
C PRO A 251 -15.79 -13.73 11.37
N ARG A 252 -14.90 -12.74 11.44
CA ARG A 252 -13.70 -12.78 12.28
C ARG A 252 -13.68 -11.59 13.22
N GLY A 253 -13.72 -11.89 14.52
CA GLY A 253 -13.40 -10.91 15.55
C GLY A 253 -12.02 -10.32 15.30
N VAL A 254 -11.82 -9.06 15.69
CA VAL A 254 -10.54 -8.36 15.59
C VAL A 254 -9.45 -9.20 16.25
N SER A 255 -8.32 -9.42 15.56
CA SER A 255 -7.20 -10.20 16.09
C SER A 255 -6.71 -9.62 17.43
N VAL A 256 -6.11 -10.47 18.26
CA VAL A 256 -5.64 -10.07 19.59
C VAL A 256 -4.52 -9.02 19.47
N GLU A 257 -3.66 -9.16 18.47
CA GLU A 257 -2.56 -8.27 18.15
C GLU A 257 -3.05 -6.86 17.81
N PHE A 258 -4.09 -6.75 16.98
CA PHE A 258 -4.69 -5.44 16.68
C PHE A 258 -5.38 -4.82 17.89
N ARG A 259 -6.01 -5.63 18.74
CA ARG A 259 -6.59 -5.14 20.01
C ARG A 259 -5.50 -4.63 20.95
N GLN A 260 -4.38 -5.34 21.07
CA GLN A 260 -3.25 -4.90 21.89
C GLN A 260 -2.66 -3.59 21.37
N MET A 261 -2.41 -3.49 20.05
CA MET A 261 -1.89 -2.27 19.43
C MET A 261 -2.85 -1.10 19.60
N ALA A 262 -4.16 -1.30 19.39
CA ALA A 262 -5.15 -0.28 19.63
C ALA A 262 -5.20 0.13 21.12
N ASN A 263 -5.16 -0.82 22.05
CA ASN A 263 -5.26 -0.52 23.48
C ASN A 263 -4.07 0.29 24.01
N SER A 264 -2.88 0.19 23.38
CA SER A 264 -1.72 0.99 23.78
C SER A 264 -1.77 2.44 23.27
N TYR A 265 -2.59 2.75 22.26
CA TYR A 265 -2.60 4.07 21.60
C TYR A 265 -2.88 5.25 22.53
N LEU A 266 -3.99 5.24 23.26
CA LEU A 266 -4.35 6.35 24.15
C LEU A 266 -3.33 6.52 25.29
N PRO A 267 -2.90 5.44 25.99
CA PRO A 267 -1.80 5.53 26.95
C PRO A 267 -0.52 6.11 26.35
N ASP A 268 -0.07 5.62 25.19
CA ASP A 268 1.20 6.03 24.57
C ASP A 268 1.15 7.50 24.13
N LYS A 269 0.00 7.95 23.60
CA LYS A 269 -0.24 9.36 23.22
C LYS A 269 -0.12 10.30 24.42
N LEU A 270 -0.66 9.91 25.57
CA LEU A 270 -0.68 10.73 26.78
C LEU A 270 0.57 10.55 27.63
N TRP A 271 1.38 9.53 27.34
CA TRP A 271 2.56 9.21 28.14
C TRP A 271 3.52 10.41 28.33
N PRO A 272 3.81 11.26 27.33
CA PRO A 272 4.64 12.44 27.56
C PRO A 272 4.11 13.35 28.68
N GLU A 273 2.80 13.53 28.75
CA GLU A 273 2.11 14.38 29.73
C GLU A 273 1.98 13.68 31.09
N LEU A 274 1.63 12.40 31.07
CA LEU A 274 1.43 11.58 32.27
C LEU A 274 2.75 11.17 32.93
N SER A 275 3.83 11.01 32.16
CA SER A 275 5.10 10.49 32.66
C SER A 275 5.68 11.38 33.75
N VAL A 276 5.53 12.70 33.66
CA VAL A 276 5.98 13.64 34.70
C VAL A 276 5.21 13.41 36.00
N ILE A 277 3.90 13.24 35.92
CA ILE A 277 3.05 13.01 37.10
C ILE A 277 3.39 11.67 37.75
N VAL A 278 3.58 10.62 36.95
CA VAL A 278 3.98 9.28 37.41
C VAL A 278 5.39 9.32 38.03
N LEU A 279 6.33 10.03 37.42
CA LEU A 279 7.70 10.17 37.94
C LEU A 279 7.73 10.92 39.28
N VAL A 280 6.96 12.01 39.40
CA VAL A 280 6.81 12.74 40.66
C VAL A 280 6.15 11.83 41.70
N ARG A 281 5.08 11.12 41.34
CA ARG A 281 4.37 10.21 42.26
C ARG A 281 5.25 9.11 42.82
N HIS A 282 6.12 8.52 42.00
CA HIS A 282 6.98 7.40 42.37
C HIS A 282 8.42 7.83 42.70
N TRP A 283 8.62 9.09 43.11
CA TRP A 283 9.93 9.65 43.37
C TRP A 283 10.74 8.85 44.42
N GLU A 284 10.09 8.29 45.45
CA GLU A 284 10.75 7.50 46.51
C GLU A 284 11.33 6.17 45.99
N VAL A 285 10.61 5.51 45.08
CA VAL A 285 11.08 4.28 44.44
C VAL A 285 12.24 4.59 43.49
N LEU A 286 12.22 5.77 42.87
CA LEU A 286 13.26 6.24 41.97
C LEU A 286 14.50 6.78 42.70
N SER A 287 14.32 7.36 43.89
CA SER A 287 15.43 7.88 44.71
C SER A 287 16.31 6.74 45.26
N ARG A 288 15.71 5.58 45.55
CA ARG A 288 16.37 4.38 46.07
C ARG A 288 17.15 3.55 45.02
N ASN A 289 16.91 3.73 43.72
CA ASN A 289 17.52 2.91 42.66
C ASN A 289 18.62 3.67 41.88
N GLU A 290 19.88 3.54 42.31
CA GLU A 290 21.01 4.31 41.75
C GLU A 290 21.37 3.98 40.29
N SER A 291 21.11 2.75 39.83
CA SER A 291 21.58 2.25 38.52
C SER A 291 20.75 2.71 37.32
N ARG A 292 19.49 3.14 37.50
CA ARG A 292 18.60 3.65 36.43
C ARG A 292 18.70 5.17 36.20
N ARG A 293 19.61 5.85 36.91
CA ARG A 293 19.80 7.32 36.94
C ARG A 293 20.23 7.97 35.61
N SER A 294 20.60 7.20 34.58
CA SER A 294 21.11 7.74 33.31
C SER A 294 20.02 8.27 32.37
N ARG A 295 18.82 7.66 32.32
CA ARG A 295 17.73 8.13 31.45
C ARG A 295 17.03 9.38 31.98
N ILE A 296 16.89 9.51 33.30
CA ILE A 296 16.28 10.69 33.95
C ILE A 296 17.25 11.89 33.96
N ARG A 297 18.56 11.64 33.89
CA ARG A 297 19.60 12.67 33.81
C ARG A 297 19.46 13.63 32.61
N CYS A 298 18.78 13.24 31.53
CA CYS A 298 18.57 14.12 30.38
C CYS A 298 17.38 15.07 30.52
N LEU A 299 16.32 14.70 31.24
CA LEU A 299 15.14 15.54 31.44
C LEU A 299 15.35 16.61 32.53
N TRP A 300 16.31 16.40 33.44
CA TRP A 300 16.51 17.22 34.64
C TRP A 300 17.93 17.83 34.70
N ARG A 301 18.43 18.36 33.56
CA ARG A 301 19.82 18.84 33.41
C ARG A 301 20.14 20.22 34.00
N ARG A 302 19.25 20.88 34.74
CA ARG A 302 19.54 22.20 35.33
C ARG A 302 19.08 22.31 36.78
N GLY A 303 20.04 22.52 37.68
CA GLY A 303 19.81 22.98 39.06
C GLY A 303 19.61 21.85 40.08
N ARG A 304 19.93 22.15 41.34
CA ARG A 304 19.97 21.23 42.51
C ARG A 304 18.73 20.33 42.58
N ARG A 305 18.94 19.05 42.94
CA ARG A 305 17.87 18.09 43.25
C ARG A 305 17.31 18.43 44.63
N ASP A 306 16.26 19.24 44.67
CA ASP A 306 15.52 19.49 45.89
C ASP A 306 14.46 18.38 46.07
N TRP A 307 14.88 17.28 46.69
CA TRP A 307 14.00 16.14 46.96
C TRP A 307 12.90 16.50 47.97
N GLU A 308 13.14 17.50 48.83
CA GLU A 308 12.13 18.00 49.76
C GLU A 308 11.03 18.76 49.01
N ALA A 309 11.39 19.57 48.01
CA ALA A 309 10.41 20.19 47.12
C ALA A 309 9.58 19.17 46.32
N ILE A 310 10.18 18.04 45.92
CA ILE A 310 9.45 16.94 45.26
C ILE A 310 8.53 16.24 46.25
N ALA A 311 9.00 15.92 47.45
CA ALA A 311 8.20 15.29 48.52
C ALA A 311 7.04 16.17 48.99
N ALA A 312 7.18 17.49 48.90
CA ALA A 312 6.11 18.45 49.19
C ALA A 312 5.16 18.68 48.00
N HIS A 313 5.45 18.13 46.81
CA HIS A 313 4.64 18.35 45.63
C HIS A 313 3.26 17.68 45.80
N PRO A 314 2.13 18.37 45.53
CA PRO A 314 0.78 17.82 45.68
C PRO A 314 0.53 16.44 45.03
N TRP A 315 1.17 16.16 43.89
CA TRP A 315 1.09 14.84 43.23
C TRP A 315 1.64 13.70 44.08
N THR A 316 2.55 13.95 45.02
CA THR A 316 3.12 12.92 45.90
C THR A 316 2.21 12.57 47.07
N THR A 317 1.41 13.53 47.54
CA THR A 317 0.53 13.37 48.72
C THR A 317 -0.92 13.08 48.37
N LEU A 318 -1.31 13.20 47.10
CA LEU A 318 -2.66 12.96 46.61
C LEU A 318 -3.15 11.51 46.92
N PRO A 319 -4.40 11.27 47.35
CA PRO A 319 -4.94 9.91 47.45
C PRO A 319 -4.98 9.20 46.09
N THR A 320 -4.78 7.88 46.09
CA THR A 320 -4.73 7.06 44.87
C THR A 320 -6.04 7.13 44.06
N GLU A 321 -7.18 7.21 44.75
CA GLU A 321 -8.51 7.32 44.16
C GLU A 321 -8.67 8.64 43.40
N ILE A 322 -8.22 9.74 44.00
CA ILE A 322 -8.24 11.06 43.38
C ILE A 322 -7.27 11.11 42.21
N MET A 323 -6.09 10.51 42.35
CA MET A 323 -5.13 10.37 41.26
C MET A 323 -5.73 9.59 40.07
N ARG A 324 -6.43 8.48 40.33
CA ARG A 324 -7.13 7.72 39.29
C ARG A 324 -8.23 8.55 38.62
N MET A 325 -8.99 9.34 39.36
CA MET A 325 -9.99 10.25 38.78
C MET A 325 -9.35 11.32 37.89
N ILE A 326 -8.24 11.91 38.31
CA ILE A 326 -7.50 12.90 37.52
C ILE A 326 -6.94 12.27 36.24
N LEU A 327 -6.32 11.10 36.33
CA LEU A 327 -5.82 10.37 35.15
C LEU A 327 -6.96 10.04 34.18
N ASN A 328 -8.10 9.56 34.69
CA ASN A 328 -9.28 9.27 33.87
C ASN A 328 -9.85 10.53 33.20
N PHE A 329 -9.74 11.70 33.85
CA PHE A 329 -10.14 12.98 33.27
C PHE A 329 -9.17 13.46 32.19
N LEU A 330 -7.86 13.26 32.38
CA LEU A 330 -6.83 13.63 31.41
C LEU A 330 -6.86 12.75 30.16
N ILE A 331 -7.34 11.51 30.27
CA ILE A 331 -7.52 10.64 29.10
C ILE A 331 -8.67 11.17 28.24
N PRO A 332 -8.42 11.56 26.97
CA PRO A 332 -9.47 12.03 26.07
C PRO A 332 -10.57 10.98 25.97
N SER A 333 -11.83 11.42 26.00
CA SER A 333 -12.94 10.50 25.80
C SER A 333 -12.79 9.82 24.44
N LYS A 334 -13.00 8.49 24.42
CA LYS A 334 -12.93 7.67 23.21
C LYS A 334 -13.77 8.24 22.07
N THR A 335 -14.92 8.83 22.39
CA THR A 335 -15.83 9.48 21.44
C THR A 335 -15.26 10.78 20.87
N SER A 336 -14.63 11.62 21.68
CA SER A 336 -13.96 12.84 21.21
C SER A 336 -12.80 12.52 20.29
N GLU A 337 -11.98 11.53 20.66
CA GLU A 337 -10.85 11.10 19.83
C GLU A 337 -11.30 10.44 18.52
N MET A 338 -12.38 9.62 18.55
CA MET A 338 -12.97 9.06 17.33
C MET A 338 -13.47 10.15 16.37
N LYS A 339 -14.09 11.22 16.87
CA LYS A 339 -14.52 12.35 16.02
C LYS A 339 -13.33 13.05 15.36
N LYS A 340 -12.22 13.25 16.08
CA LYS A 340 -10.99 13.82 15.52
C LYS A 340 -10.40 12.92 14.42
N MET A 341 -10.37 11.61 14.66
CA MET A 341 -9.82 10.64 13.70
C MET A 341 -10.73 10.45 12.49
N MET A 342 -12.05 10.50 12.65
CA MET A 342 -13.00 10.47 11.53
C MET A 342 -12.74 11.62 10.55
N PHE A 343 -12.40 12.81 11.06
CA PHE A 343 -12.01 13.95 10.23
C PHE A 343 -10.67 13.76 9.50
N LEU A 344 -9.82 12.82 9.93
CA LEU A 344 -8.55 12.49 9.26
C LEU A 344 -8.69 11.32 8.29
N ALA A 345 -9.61 10.40 8.58
CA ALA A 345 -9.77 9.16 7.83
C ALA A 345 -10.85 9.23 6.74
N GLU A 346 -11.93 10.00 6.94
CA GLU A 346 -13.15 9.93 6.13
C GLU A 346 -13.56 11.24 5.46
N PHE A 347 -12.95 12.36 5.85
CA PHE A 347 -13.24 13.71 5.37
C PHE A 347 -11.99 14.41 4.88
#